data_AF-A0A4D7B2B5-F1
#
_entry.id   AF-A0A4D7B2B5-F1
#
_cell.length_a   1.000
_cell.length_b   1.000
_cell.length_c   1.000
_cell.angle_alpha   90.00
_cell.angle_beta   90.00
_cell.angle_gamma   90.00
#
_symmetry.space_group_name_H-M   'P 1'
#
loop_
_entity.id
_entity.type
_entity.pdbx_description
1 polymer ?
#
loop_
_entity_poly.entity_id
_entity_poly.type
_entity_poly.pdbx_seq_one_letter_code
_entity_poly.pdbx_strand_id
1 'polypeptide(L)'
;MHVVDPYPITITSKLRQCRDVWRRHSGVIVAFAATCYVPPLVLALGLLAMSAGPLPAHDIYTHLKNKAGRSCCDGTDCRPVRYRQTPSGVHMLIEGVWVRIPDSQVEQRTIEGDTGETGGGHWCGRRLLGENRFMTYCAFVPPSATGITPPGPPVGSPRPPRNRMAHSGPKAH
;
A
#
# COMPACT_ATOMS: atom_id res chain seq x y z
N MET A 1 -37.52 2.65 -77.26
CA MET A 1 -37.97 3.34 -76.03
C MET A 1 -36.95 4.41 -75.71
N HIS A 2 -37.26 5.66 -76.04
CA HIS A 2 -36.40 6.81 -75.74
C HIS A 2 -36.83 7.38 -74.38
N VAL A 3 -35.93 7.35 -73.40
CA VAL A 3 -36.08 8.11 -72.17
C VAL A 3 -35.40 9.45 -72.42
N VAL A 4 -36.23 10.49 -72.53
CA VAL A 4 -35.81 11.88 -72.64
C VAL A 4 -35.78 12.39 -71.20
N ASP A 5 -34.58 12.65 -70.65
CA ASP A 5 -34.45 13.33 -69.36
C ASP A 5 -34.84 14.80 -69.53
N PRO A 6 -35.84 15.31 -68.78
CA PRO A 6 -36.15 16.71 -68.75
C PRO A 6 -35.33 17.39 -67.64
N TYR A 7 -34.81 18.58 -67.92
CA TYR A 7 -34.17 19.53 -66.99
C TYR A 7 -32.65 19.42 -66.75
N PRO A 8 -31.83 20.24 -67.44
CA PRO A 8 -30.49 20.56 -66.96
C PRO A 8 -30.59 21.55 -65.77
N ILE A 9 -30.20 21.08 -64.58
CA ILE A 9 -30.08 21.93 -63.38
C ILE A 9 -28.90 22.88 -63.59
N THR A 10 -29.19 24.11 -64.00
CA THR A 10 -28.17 25.14 -64.20
C THR A 10 -27.82 25.73 -62.83
N ILE A 11 -26.71 25.29 -62.23
CA ILE A 11 -26.21 25.82 -60.95
C ILE A 11 -25.73 27.26 -61.20
N THR A 12 -26.56 28.23 -60.81
CA THR A 12 -26.29 29.66 -60.98
C THR A 12 -25.08 30.10 -60.15
N SER A 13 -24.37 31.12 -60.64
CA SER A 13 -23.16 31.69 -60.00
C SER A 13 -23.36 32.12 -58.54
N LYS A 14 -24.60 32.43 -58.13
CA LYS A 14 -24.96 32.78 -56.75
C LYS A 14 -24.77 31.63 -55.75
N LEU A 15 -24.96 30.38 -56.16
CA LEU A 15 -24.76 29.22 -55.28
C LEU A 15 -23.27 28.97 -54.98
N ARG A 16 -22.38 29.34 -55.91
CA ARG A 16 -20.92 29.31 -55.71
C ARG A 16 -20.49 30.32 -54.65
N GLN A 17 -21.07 31.52 -54.68
CA GLN A 17 -20.79 32.59 -53.73
C GLN A 17 -21.25 32.28 -52.29
N CYS A 18 -22.40 31.60 -52.12
CA CYS A 18 -22.83 31.13 -50.80
C CYS A 18 -21.89 30.07 -50.22
N ARG A 19 -21.37 29.16 -51.05
CA ARG A 19 -20.45 28.09 -50.59
C ARG A 19 -19.12 28.63 -50.08
N ASP A 20 -18.59 29.68 -50.70
CA ASP A 20 -17.31 30.27 -50.31
C ASP A 20 -17.41 31.17 -49.07
N VAL A 21 -18.56 31.83 -48.87
CA VAL A 21 -18.87 32.55 -47.62
C VAL A 21 -19.07 31.56 -46.46
N TRP A 22 -19.78 30.45 -46.67
CA TRP A 22 -19.98 29.44 -45.63
C TRP A 22 -18.66 28.79 -45.20
N ARG A 23 -17.77 28.49 -46.16
CA ARG A 23 -16.46 27.88 -45.89
C ARG A 23 -15.50 28.81 -45.11
N ARG A 24 -15.66 30.14 -45.20
CA ARG A 24 -14.88 31.12 -44.42
C ARG A 24 -15.40 31.33 -43.00
N HIS A 25 -16.68 31.12 -42.73
CA HIS A 25 -17.25 31.28 -41.38
C HIS A 25 -17.26 29.99 -40.55
N SER A 26 -17.38 28.81 -41.17
CA SER A 26 -17.39 27.53 -40.44
C SER A 26 -16.02 27.12 -39.89
N GLY A 27 -14.92 27.55 -40.51
CA GLY A 27 -13.56 27.26 -40.01
C GLY A 27 -13.18 28.05 -38.75
N VAL A 28 -13.80 29.23 -38.55
CA VAL A 28 -13.50 30.09 -37.41
C VAL A 28 -14.20 29.58 -36.14
N ILE A 29 -15.45 29.11 -36.25
CA ILE A 29 -16.21 28.63 -35.08
C ILE A 29 -15.63 27.33 -34.51
N VAL A 30 -15.11 26.43 -35.35
CA VAL A 30 -14.47 25.18 -34.89
C VAL A 30 -13.12 25.44 -34.20
N ALA A 31 -12.42 26.52 -34.56
CA ALA A 31 -11.15 26.89 -33.93
C ALA A 31 -11.32 27.52 -32.53
N PHE A 32 -12.39 28.29 -32.29
CA PHE A 32 -12.61 28.95 -31.00
C PHE A 32 -13.12 28.00 -29.89
N ALA A 33 -13.88 26.96 -30.23
CA ALA A 33 -14.32 25.98 -29.24
C ALA A 33 -13.18 25.05 -28.77
N ALA A 34 -12.17 24.82 -29.62
CA ALA A 34 -11.02 23.99 -29.29
C ALA A 34 -9.93 24.70 -28.45
N THR A 35 -9.91 26.04 -28.41
CA THR A 35 -8.89 26.79 -27.66
C THR A 35 -9.31 27.20 -26.25
N CYS A 36 -10.60 27.19 -25.92
CA CYS A 36 -11.08 27.59 -24.57
C CYS A 36 -11.18 26.44 -23.55
N TYR A 37 -11.35 25.18 -23.99
CA TYR A 37 -11.54 24.03 -23.08
C TYR A 37 -10.28 23.18 -22.85
N VAL A 38 -9.30 23.26 -23.74
CA VAL A 38 -8.01 22.56 -23.61
C VAL A 38 -7.12 23.17 -22.52
N PRO A 39 -7.01 24.51 -22.34
CA PRO A 39 -6.16 25.07 -21.31
C PRO A 39 -6.54 24.65 -19.88
N PRO A 40 -7.80 24.76 -19.40
CA PRO A 40 -8.13 24.44 -18.02
C PRO A 40 -8.06 22.92 -17.73
N LEU A 41 -8.36 22.07 -18.72
CA LEU A 41 -8.27 20.62 -18.56
C LEU A 41 -6.80 20.15 -18.48
N VAL A 42 -5.93 20.68 -19.35
CA VAL A 42 -4.49 20.37 -19.33
C VAL A 42 -3.83 20.97 -18.08
N LEU A 43 -4.25 22.15 -17.62
CA LEU A 43 -3.79 22.72 -16.35
C LEU A 43 -4.23 21.87 -15.15
N ALA A 44 -5.50 21.41 -15.13
CA ALA A 44 -6.03 20.57 -14.07
C ALA A 44 -5.35 19.19 -14.02
N LEU A 45 -5.11 18.56 -15.18
CA LEU A 45 -4.37 17.30 -15.28
C LEU A 45 -2.89 17.48 -14.89
N GLY A 46 -2.27 18.59 -15.28
CA GLY A 46 -0.90 18.94 -14.88
C GLY A 46 -0.77 19.15 -13.37
N LEU A 47 -1.72 19.86 -12.75
CA LEU A 47 -1.78 20.04 -11.30
C LEU A 47 -2.00 18.71 -10.55
N LEU A 48 -2.82 17.80 -11.09
CA LEU A 48 -3.05 16.49 -10.49
C LEU A 48 -1.78 15.62 -10.53
N ALA A 49 -1.03 15.65 -11.64
CA ALA A 49 0.22 14.90 -11.80
C ALA A 49 1.34 15.38 -10.86
N MET A 50 1.36 16.67 -10.48
CA MET A 50 2.34 17.19 -9.53
C MET A 50 2.02 16.87 -8.06
N SER A 51 0.84 16.33 -7.77
CA SER A 51 0.47 15.90 -6.41
C SER A 51 0.88 14.47 -6.08
N ALA A 52 1.34 13.70 -7.08
CA ALA A 52 1.87 12.35 -6.90
C ALA A 52 3.34 12.40 -6.45
N GLY A 53 3.58 12.93 -5.25
CA GLY A 53 4.87 12.75 -4.57
C GLY A 53 5.13 11.26 -4.27
N PRO A 54 6.40 10.83 -4.11
CA PRO A 54 6.71 9.50 -3.66
C PRO A 54 5.99 9.27 -2.33
N LEU A 55 5.12 8.27 -2.23
CA LEU A 55 4.47 7.92 -0.97
C LEU A 55 5.56 7.46 0.01
N PRO A 56 5.88 8.22 1.07
CA PRO A 56 6.95 7.90 2.03
C PRO A 56 6.63 6.69 2.92
N ALA A 57 5.52 5.99 2.65
CA ALA A 57 5.06 4.87 3.45
C ALA A 57 6.03 3.68 3.42
N HIS A 58 6.82 3.50 2.37
CA HIS A 58 7.75 2.36 2.29
C HIS A 58 9.06 2.58 3.05
N ASP A 59 9.46 3.83 3.28
CA ASP A 59 10.74 4.16 3.91
C ASP A 59 10.74 3.88 5.42
N ILE A 60 9.59 4.07 6.09
CA ILE A 60 9.45 3.88 7.54
C ILE A 60 9.53 2.40 7.98
N TYR A 61 9.46 1.45 7.04
CA TYR A 61 9.46 0.01 7.33
C TYR A 61 10.79 -0.69 7.07
N THR A 62 11.68 -0.11 6.27
CA THR A 62 12.93 -0.73 5.77
C THR A 62 13.87 -1.22 6.87
N HIS A 63 13.86 -0.59 8.03
CA HIS A 63 14.76 -0.87 9.15
C HIS A 63 14.12 -1.72 10.26
N LEU A 64 12.85 -2.13 10.10
CA LEU A 64 12.11 -2.81 11.16
C LEU A 64 12.51 -4.28 11.28
N LYS A 65 12.93 -4.64 12.50
CA LYS A 65 13.33 -5.99 12.87
C LYS A 65 12.50 -6.51 14.03
N ASN A 66 12.26 -7.82 14.04
CA ASN A 66 11.64 -8.48 15.18
C ASN A 66 12.61 -8.62 16.36
N LYS A 67 12.12 -9.12 17.50
CA LYS A 67 12.92 -9.45 18.70
C LYS A 67 14.13 -10.35 18.42
N ALA A 68 14.09 -11.16 17.36
CA ALA A 68 15.20 -12.03 16.96
C ALA A 68 16.20 -11.35 15.99
N GLY A 69 16.02 -10.06 15.68
CA GLY A 69 16.89 -9.30 14.78
C GLY A 69 16.69 -9.60 13.29
N ARG A 70 15.65 -10.35 12.91
CA ARG A 70 15.30 -10.63 11.52
C ARG A 70 14.47 -9.49 10.95
N SER A 71 14.67 -9.16 9.67
CA SER A 71 13.82 -8.20 8.97
C SER A 71 12.37 -8.65 9.04
N CYS A 72 11.49 -7.74 9.43
CA CYS A 72 10.06 -7.98 9.47
C CYS A 72 9.40 -7.74 8.12
N CYS A 73 9.92 -6.79 7.34
CA CYS A 73 9.33 -6.35 6.08
C CYS A 73 10.32 -6.58 4.93
N ASP A 74 9.79 -6.78 3.72
CA ASP A 74 10.52 -6.69 2.45
C ASP A 74 10.28 -5.37 1.70
N GLY A 75 9.48 -4.47 2.30
CA GLY A 75 9.14 -3.15 1.77
C GLY A 75 7.75 -3.08 1.12
N THR A 76 7.08 -4.22 0.90
CA THR A 76 5.74 -4.27 0.27
C THR A 76 4.67 -4.95 1.13
N ASP A 77 5.11 -5.69 2.16
CA ASP A 77 4.28 -6.51 3.04
C ASP A 77 3.77 -5.78 4.29
N CYS A 78 4.24 -4.55 4.53
CA CYS A 78 3.91 -3.72 5.70
C CYS A 78 2.87 -2.64 5.36
N ARG A 79 1.78 -2.60 6.15
CA ARG A 79 0.71 -1.61 6.02
C ARG A 79 0.17 -1.12 7.37
N PRO A 80 -0.24 0.16 7.48
CA PRO A 80 -0.93 0.65 8.66
C PRO A 80 -2.30 -0.05 8.78
N VAL A 81 -2.63 -0.54 9.97
CA VAL A 81 -3.93 -1.16 10.27
C VAL A 81 -4.43 -0.76 11.65
N ARG A 82 -5.74 -0.58 11.80
CA ARG A 82 -6.33 -0.39 13.13
C ARG A 82 -6.07 -1.63 13.99
N TYR A 83 -5.78 -1.41 15.27
CA TYR A 83 -5.61 -2.48 16.23
C TYR A 83 -6.51 -2.27 17.45
N ARG A 84 -6.70 -3.34 18.22
CA ARG A 84 -7.30 -3.28 19.55
C ARG A 84 -6.57 -4.25 20.47
N GLN A 85 -6.45 -3.87 21.74
CA GLN A 85 -5.96 -4.77 22.78
C GLN A 85 -7.15 -5.31 23.55
N THR A 86 -7.14 -6.61 23.79
CA THR A 86 -8.16 -7.33 24.53
C THR A 86 -7.48 -8.21 25.58
N PRO A 87 -8.21 -8.74 26.59
CA PRO A 87 -7.65 -9.73 27.51
C PRO A 87 -7.08 -10.97 26.82
N SER A 88 -7.57 -11.28 25.62
CA SER A 88 -7.08 -12.40 24.81
C SER A 88 -5.85 -12.06 23.95
N GLY A 89 -5.36 -10.81 23.97
CA GLY A 89 -4.22 -10.34 23.21
C GLY A 89 -4.56 -9.31 22.13
N VAL A 90 -3.58 -9.05 21.27
CA VAL A 90 -3.67 -8.05 20.20
C VAL A 90 -4.50 -8.57 19.03
N HIS A 91 -5.43 -7.74 18.58
CA HIS A 91 -6.18 -7.96 17.35
C HIS A 91 -5.94 -6.82 16.37
N MET A 92 -5.83 -7.15 15.09
CA MET A 92 -5.64 -6.18 14.01
C MET A 92 -6.72 -6.33 12.95
N LEU A 93 -7.16 -5.20 12.39
CA LEU A 93 -8.18 -5.16 11.34
C LEU A 93 -7.51 -5.34 9.98
N ILE A 94 -7.47 -6.58 9.50
CA ILE A 94 -6.84 -6.97 8.24
C ILE A 94 -7.94 -7.21 7.22
N GLU A 95 -8.00 -6.38 6.18
CA GLU A 95 -8.98 -6.50 5.09
C GLU A 95 -10.43 -6.61 5.61
N GLY A 96 -10.76 -5.78 6.60
CA GLY A 96 -12.09 -5.71 7.20
C GLY A 96 -12.37 -6.78 8.27
N VAL A 97 -11.43 -7.69 8.54
CA VAL A 97 -11.59 -8.77 9.52
C VAL A 97 -10.69 -8.54 10.73
N TRP A 98 -11.23 -8.67 11.94
CA TRP A 98 -10.43 -8.65 13.17
C TRP A 98 -9.72 -9.99 13.34
N VAL A 99 -8.40 -9.98 13.22
CA VAL A 99 -7.55 -11.16 13.33
C VAL A 99 -6.74 -11.09 14.62
N ARG A 100 -6.78 -12.15 15.42
CA ARG A 100 -5.91 -12.30 16.59
C ARG A 100 -4.48 -12.57 16.14
N ILE A 101 -3.55 -11.74 16.58
CA ILE A 101 -2.13 -11.92 16.25
C ILE A 101 -1.45 -12.73 17.37
N PRO A 102 -0.67 -13.78 17.04
CA PRO A 102 0.15 -14.48 18.01
C PRO A 102 1.13 -13.55 18.74
N ASP A 103 1.23 -13.66 20.07
CA ASP A 103 2.05 -12.76 20.89
C ASP A 103 3.54 -12.79 20.52
N SER A 104 4.02 -13.92 19.98
CA SER A 104 5.38 -14.07 19.47
C SER A 104 5.68 -13.21 18.24
N GLN A 105 4.65 -12.71 17.56
CA GLN A 105 4.74 -11.86 16.37
C GLN A 105 4.44 -10.39 16.68
N VAL A 106 4.05 -10.08 17.93
CA VAL A 106 3.75 -8.72 18.37
C VAL A 106 5.02 -8.04 18.90
N GLU A 107 5.30 -6.87 18.33
CA GLU A 107 6.36 -5.96 18.70
C GLU A 107 5.76 -4.71 19.36
N GLN A 108 6.12 -4.46 20.61
CA GLN A 108 5.61 -3.33 21.40
C GLN A 108 6.55 -2.13 21.23
N ARG A 109 6.39 -1.39 20.13
CA ARG A 109 7.19 -0.21 19.81
C ARG A 109 6.42 0.70 18.84
N THR A 110 6.70 2.00 18.94
CA THR A 110 6.28 2.99 17.95
C THR A 110 7.21 2.94 16.74
N ILE A 111 6.69 3.25 15.56
CA ILE A 111 7.47 3.37 14.32
C ILE A 111 7.72 4.86 14.05
N GLU A 112 8.98 5.21 13.78
CA GLU A 112 9.34 6.59 13.44
C GLU A 112 8.74 6.98 12.08
N GLY A 113 8.16 8.18 12.01
CA GLY A 113 7.48 8.65 10.80
C GLY A 113 6.06 8.09 10.61
N ASP A 114 5.53 7.33 11.56
CA ASP A 114 4.11 6.99 11.57
C ASP A 114 3.24 8.27 11.74
N THR A 115 2.16 8.35 10.97
CA THR A 115 1.19 9.45 11.03
C THR A 115 0.22 9.30 12.19
N GLY A 116 0.12 8.10 12.78
CA GLY A 116 -0.78 7.80 13.88
C GLY A 116 -2.23 7.58 13.47
N GLU A 117 -2.55 7.51 12.16
CA GLU A 117 -3.93 7.35 11.65
C GLU A 117 -4.65 6.08 12.17
N THR A 118 -3.88 5.06 12.56
CA THR A 118 -4.36 3.79 13.10
C THR A 118 -4.17 3.66 14.60
N GLY A 119 -3.72 4.72 15.26
CA GLY A 119 -3.23 4.70 16.63
C GLY A 119 -1.85 4.02 16.77
N GLY A 120 -1.08 3.87 15.68
CA GLY A 120 0.24 3.24 15.68
C GLY A 120 0.25 1.74 15.42
N GLY A 121 -0.86 1.19 14.92
CA GLY A 121 -0.94 -0.21 14.50
C GLY A 121 -0.39 -0.40 13.10
N HIS A 122 0.58 -1.31 12.95
CA HIS A 122 1.11 -1.72 11.65
C HIS A 122 1.22 -3.23 11.57
N TRP A 123 0.76 -3.79 10.46
CA TRP A 123 0.78 -5.23 10.22
C TRP A 123 1.68 -5.55 9.04
N CYS A 124 2.55 -6.53 9.25
CA CYS A 124 3.35 -7.15 8.22
C CYS A 124 2.86 -8.56 7.94
N GLY A 125 2.51 -8.83 6.69
CA GLY A 125 2.20 -10.18 6.27
C GLY A 125 1.53 -10.24 4.93
N ARG A 126 1.00 -11.42 4.62
CA ARG A 126 0.27 -11.67 3.38
C ARG A 126 -0.96 -12.52 3.61
N ARG A 127 -1.95 -12.35 2.74
CA ARG A 127 -3.04 -13.31 2.59
C ARG A 127 -2.50 -14.58 1.94
N LEU A 128 -2.87 -15.74 2.47
CA LEU A 128 -2.54 -17.03 1.86
C LEU A 128 -3.52 -17.29 0.72
N LEU A 129 -3.00 -17.50 -0.50
CA LEU A 129 -3.84 -17.78 -1.67
C LEU A 129 -4.71 -19.02 -1.43
N GLY A 130 -6.00 -18.92 -1.75
CA GLY A 130 -6.96 -20.01 -1.59
C GLY A 130 -7.54 -20.19 -0.18
N GLU A 131 -7.09 -19.41 0.81
CA GLU A 131 -7.62 -19.47 2.18
C GLU A 131 -8.02 -18.06 2.66
N ASN A 132 -9.08 -17.96 3.49
CA ASN A 132 -9.38 -16.74 4.26
C ASN A 132 -8.46 -16.63 5.49
N ARG A 133 -7.17 -16.91 5.29
CA ARG A 133 -6.15 -16.94 6.34
C ARG A 133 -5.03 -15.96 6.03
N PHE A 134 -4.53 -15.35 7.09
CA PHE A 134 -3.47 -14.37 7.03
C PHE A 134 -2.21 -14.96 7.66
N MET A 135 -1.11 -14.88 6.94
CA MET A 135 0.21 -15.18 7.45
C MET A 135 0.83 -13.88 7.92
N THR A 136 0.87 -13.69 9.23
CA THR A 136 1.56 -12.55 9.86
C THR A 136 3.04 -12.87 10.00
N TYR A 137 3.89 -11.91 9.67
CA TYR A 137 5.33 -11.96 9.97
C TYR A 137 5.63 -11.19 11.25
N CYS A 138 5.14 -9.94 11.31
CA CYS A 138 5.27 -9.05 12.45
C CYS A 138 4.04 -8.16 12.60
N ALA A 139 3.79 -7.71 13.81
CA ALA A 139 2.73 -6.77 14.14
C ALA A 139 3.26 -5.74 15.14
N PHE A 140 3.26 -4.47 14.77
CA PHE A 140 3.72 -3.39 15.61
C PHE A 140 2.52 -2.70 16.25
N VAL A 141 2.60 -2.51 17.56
CA VAL A 141 1.66 -1.68 18.33
C VAL A 141 2.46 -0.82 19.31
N PRO A 142 1.98 0.39 19.65
CA PRO A 142 2.65 1.23 20.62
C PRO A 142 2.77 0.52 21.97
N PRO A 143 3.87 0.74 22.71
CA PRO A 143 4.01 0.24 24.07
C PRO A 143 2.83 0.72 24.90
N SER A 144 2.09 -0.22 25.49
CA SER A 144 1.05 0.13 26.44
C SER A 144 1.70 0.41 27.79
N ALA A 145 1.30 1.50 28.46
CA ALA A 145 1.76 1.84 29.81
C ALA A 145 1.53 0.71 30.84
N THR A 146 0.68 -0.26 30.50
CA THR A 146 0.58 -1.55 31.20
C THR A 146 1.63 -2.51 30.66
N GLY A 147 2.86 -2.33 31.11
CA GLY A 147 3.91 -3.33 30.93
C GLY A 147 3.50 -4.64 31.57
N ILE A 148 2.98 -5.58 30.78
CA ILE A 148 3.08 -6.99 31.14
C ILE A 148 4.57 -7.28 31.06
N THR A 149 5.23 -7.31 32.22
CA THR A 149 6.56 -7.87 32.38
C THR A 149 6.57 -9.19 31.62
N PRO A 150 7.47 -9.40 30.64
CA PRO A 150 7.64 -10.71 30.03
C PRO A 150 7.74 -11.72 31.16
N PRO A 151 7.06 -12.88 31.12
CA PRO A 151 7.37 -13.93 32.08
C PRO A 151 8.87 -14.11 32.02
N GLY A 152 9.53 -13.83 33.16
CA GLY A 152 10.97 -13.94 33.26
C GLY A 152 11.41 -15.30 32.73
N PRO A 153 12.63 -15.43 32.21
CA PRO A 153 13.13 -16.72 31.77
C PRO A 153 12.83 -17.75 32.87
N PRO A 154 12.32 -18.96 32.52
CA PRO A 154 11.97 -19.95 33.52
C PRO A 154 13.17 -20.12 34.44
N VAL A 155 12.98 -19.81 35.72
CA VAL A 155 13.97 -20.05 36.76
C VAL A 155 14.30 -21.52 36.67
N GLY A 156 15.46 -21.82 36.09
CA GLY A 156 15.91 -23.18 35.87
C GLY A 156 15.91 -23.89 37.21
N SER A 157 15.18 -25.00 37.28
CA SER A 157 15.23 -25.90 38.42
C SER A 157 16.70 -26.19 38.78
N PRO A 158 17.06 -26.24 40.09
CA PRO A 158 18.42 -26.52 40.51
C PRO A 158 18.94 -27.78 39.82
N ARG A 159 20.00 -27.67 39.02
CA ARG A 159 20.67 -28.85 38.47
C ARG A 159 21.18 -29.68 39.64
N PRO A 160 20.89 -30.99 39.70
CA PRO A 160 21.53 -31.87 40.66
C PRO A 160 23.06 -31.86 40.45
N PRO A 161 23.86 -32.02 41.51
CA PRO A 161 25.30 -31.95 41.43
C PRO A 161 25.85 -32.98 40.46
N ARG A 162 26.67 -32.49 39.52
CA ARG A 162 27.35 -33.31 38.52
C ARG A 162 28.41 -34.16 39.22
N ASN A 163 28.15 -35.44 39.42
CA ASN A 163 29.14 -36.39 39.91
C ASN A 163 30.37 -36.35 39.00
N ARG A 164 31.50 -35.92 39.58
CA ARG A 164 32.82 -35.87 38.96
C ARG A 164 33.37 -37.30 38.93
N MET A 165 33.18 -38.02 37.83
CA MET A 165 33.92 -39.27 37.61
C MET A 165 35.41 -38.94 37.49
N ALA A 166 36.19 -39.50 38.41
CA ALA A 166 37.64 -39.45 38.38
C ALA A 166 38.15 -40.18 37.13
N HIS A 167 38.95 -39.51 36.31
CA HIS A 167 39.81 -40.16 35.33
C HIS A 167 41.15 -40.45 36.00
N SER A 168 41.35 -41.72 36.35
CA SER A 168 42.67 -42.29 36.60
C SER A 168 43.44 -42.37 35.27
N GLY A 169 44.41 -41.46 35.09
CA GLY A 169 45.41 -41.58 34.03
C GLY A 169 46.44 -42.67 34.37
N PRO A 170 47.01 -43.35 33.36
CA PRO A 170 48.01 -44.39 33.60
C PRO A 170 49.38 -43.80 33.95
N LYS A 171 50.05 -44.39 34.96
CA LYS A 171 51.46 -44.14 35.27
C LYS A 171 52.33 -44.77 34.18
N ALA A 172 53.22 -43.98 33.59
CA ALA A 172 54.35 -44.48 32.81
C ALA A 172 55.50 -44.87 33.74
N HIS A 173 56.17 -45.97 33.40
CA HIS A 173 57.40 -46.50 33.99
C HIS A 173 58.63 -45.77 33.47
#